data_AF-A0AAN8ZNG7-F1
#
_entry.id   AF-A0AAN8ZNG7-F1
#
_cell.length_a   1.000
_cell.length_b   1.000
_cell.length_c   1.000
_cell.angle_alpha   90.00
_cell.angle_beta   90.00
_cell.angle_gamma   90.00
#
_symmetry.space_group_name_H-M   'P 1'
#
loop_
_entity.id
_entity.type
_entity.pdbx_description
1 polymer ?
#
loop_
_entity_poly.entity_id
_entity_poly.type
_entity_poly.pdbx_seq_one_letter_code
_entity_poly.pdbx_strand_id
1 'polypeptide(L)'
;MDARPLLKGGNPILGFNPLPNRRLVVQKPYKNKSSVVLGILARPADDVRAPSKQEAAALTVYKDNWFERLAIHHLSRSVQSTIGSKNDEKGYESLVEAARTTSLNFDPIKQRQLVTQSLQKAFPWPILSMESSIRTLLPAELKLTREFFAIFTTWFFSWLVGASEVKETELNGRREKNVVHIKKCRFLEASNCVGMCINLCKMPTQKFIKDSLGMPVNMVPNFDDMSCEMIFGENPPDVSDDPAFKQPCYKL
;
A
#
# COMPACT_ATOMS: atom_id res chain seq x y z
N MET A 1 -4.45 10.30 62.35
CA MET A 1 -5.12 11.35 63.12
C MET A 1 -5.21 12.54 62.19
N ASP A 2 -6.31 12.94 61.57
CA ASP A 2 -7.75 12.67 61.73
C ASP A 2 -8.43 13.06 60.39
N ALA A 3 -9.25 12.19 59.82
CA ALA A 3 -10.72 12.26 59.82
C ALA A 3 -11.34 13.36 58.92
N ARG A 4 -11.97 12.92 57.81
CA ARG A 4 -13.15 13.56 57.16
C ARG A 4 -14.35 13.56 58.14
N PRO A 5 -15.52 14.24 57.93
CA PRO A 5 -16.15 14.67 56.66
C PRO A 5 -16.97 15.99 56.72
N LEU A 6 -17.57 16.42 55.59
CA LEU A 6 -19.04 16.61 55.43
C LEU A 6 -19.43 17.31 54.12
N LEU A 7 -20.66 17.00 53.72
CA LEU A 7 -21.35 17.16 52.45
C LEU A 7 -22.09 18.50 52.32
N LYS A 8 -22.28 18.97 51.07
CA LYS A 8 -23.40 19.77 50.49
C LYS A 8 -22.88 20.31 49.14
N GLY A 9 -23.56 20.30 48.00
CA GLY A 9 -24.92 19.93 47.60
C GLY A 9 -25.11 20.42 46.15
N GLY A 10 -26.19 20.00 45.49
CA GLY A 10 -26.72 20.68 44.30
C GLY A 10 -26.49 19.98 42.96
N ASN A 11 -27.47 19.17 42.57
CA ASN A 11 -27.61 18.52 41.27
C ASN A 11 -28.55 19.39 40.40
N PRO A 12 -28.20 19.80 39.16
CA PRO A 12 -29.18 20.37 38.25
C PRO A 12 -29.83 19.29 37.38
N ILE A 13 -31.14 19.20 37.49
CA ILE A 13 -32.04 18.36 36.69
C ILE A 13 -31.99 18.83 35.23
N LEU A 14 -31.47 17.99 34.34
CA LEU A 14 -31.62 18.17 32.89
C LEU A 14 -33.00 17.64 32.46
N GLY A 15 -33.83 18.57 32.00
CA GLY A 15 -35.19 18.32 31.54
C GLY A 15 -35.23 17.38 30.33
N PHE A 16 -36.07 16.36 30.47
CA PHE A 16 -36.52 15.49 29.38
C PHE A 16 -37.45 16.28 28.46
N ASN A 17 -37.03 16.53 27.21
CA ASN A 17 -37.93 16.95 26.14
C ASN A 17 -38.51 15.72 25.44
N PRO A 18 -39.84 15.53 25.39
CA PRO A 18 -40.45 14.40 24.69
C PRO A 18 -40.41 14.60 23.17
N LEU A 19 -39.94 13.57 22.47
CA LEU A 19 -39.92 13.45 21.01
C LEU A 19 -41.35 13.44 20.43
N PRO A 20 -41.61 14.14 19.30
CA PRO A 20 -42.92 14.13 18.69
C PRO A 20 -43.24 12.80 17.98
N ASN A 21 -44.42 12.31 18.34
CA ASN A 21 -45.20 11.17 17.87
C ASN A 21 -45.05 10.81 16.37
N ARG A 22 -44.31 9.73 16.06
CA ARG A 22 -44.22 9.16 14.71
C ARG A 22 -45.43 8.24 14.48
N ARG A 23 -46.49 8.76 13.85
CA ARG A 23 -47.65 7.96 13.40
C ARG A 23 -47.19 6.86 12.44
N LEU A 24 -47.47 5.60 12.81
CA LEU A 24 -47.40 4.44 11.92
C LEU A 24 -48.44 4.61 10.81
N VAL A 25 -47.98 4.91 9.59
CA VAL A 25 -48.82 4.86 8.39
C VAL A 25 -48.82 3.43 7.88
N VAL A 26 -49.93 2.73 8.13
CA VAL A 26 -50.24 1.42 7.55
C VAL A 26 -50.46 1.61 6.04
N GLN A 27 -49.54 1.11 5.21
CA GLN A 27 -49.72 1.08 3.76
C GLN A 27 -50.69 -0.05 3.37
N LYS A 28 -51.78 0.30 2.68
CA LYS A 28 -52.76 -0.66 2.11
C LYS A 28 -52.18 -1.34 0.86
N PRO A 29 -52.49 -2.62 0.61
CA PRO A 29 -52.04 -3.32 -0.60
C PRO A 29 -52.81 -2.79 -1.81
N TYR A 30 -52.08 -2.26 -2.80
CA TYR A 30 -52.66 -1.75 -4.03
C TYR A 30 -52.90 -2.90 -5.02
N LYS A 31 -54.15 -3.05 -5.46
CA LYS A 31 -54.61 -4.10 -6.38
C LYS A 31 -54.08 -3.87 -7.79
N ASN A 32 -53.62 -4.97 -8.36
CA ASN A 32 -53.14 -5.14 -9.73
C ASN A 32 -54.24 -4.80 -10.76
N LYS A 33 -53.94 -3.94 -11.74
CA LYS A 33 -54.77 -3.75 -12.94
C LYS A 33 -53.91 -4.01 -14.17
N SER A 34 -54.24 -5.09 -14.85
CA SER A 34 -53.69 -5.49 -16.14
C SER A 34 -53.99 -4.41 -17.18
N SER A 35 -52.95 -3.91 -17.84
CA SER A 35 -53.06 -3.02 -19.00
C SER A 35 -52.42 -3.72 -20.18
N VAL A 36 -53.23 -3.99 -21.20
CA VAL A 36 -52.82 -4.58 -22.48
C VAL A 36 -51.98 -3.54 -23.21
N VAL A 37 -50.67 -3.81 -23.38
CA VAL A 37 -49.79 -2.97 -24.19
C VAL A 37 -49.59 -3.63 -25.55
N LEU A 38 -50.09 -2.96 -26.58
CA LEU A 38 -49.94 -3.30 -27.99
C LEU A 38 -48.47 -3.10 -28.40
N GLY A 39 -47.78 -4.19 -28.73
CA GLY A 39 -46.38 -4.16 -29.17
C GLY A 39 -46.24 -3.57 -30.58
N ILE A 40 -45.51 -2.45 -30.70
CA ILE A 40 -45.03 -1.93 -31.98
C ILE A 40 -43.56 -2.36 -32.11
N LEU A 41 -43.27 -3.24 -33.07
CA LEU A 41 -41.92 -3.65 -33.43
C LEU A 41 -41.21 -2.50 -34.15
N ALA A 42 -40.36 -1.77 -33.44
CA ALA A 42 -39.35 -0.91 -34.04
C ALA A 42 -38.11 -1.74 -34.40
N ARG A 43 -37.61 -1.57 -35.62
CA ARG A 43 -36.37 -2.18 -36.14
C ARG A 43 -35.15 -1.63 -35.37
N PRO A 44 -34.07 -2.40 -35.17
CA PRO A 44 -32.94 -1.97 -34.35
C PRO A 44 -32.16 -0.87 -35.09
N ALA A 45 -31.98 0.27 -34.43
CA ALA A 45 -30.97 1.25 -34.78
C ALA A 45 -29.72 0.97 -33.94
N ASP A 46 -28.57 1.19 -34.56
CA ASP A 46 -27.28 0.61 -34.21
C ASP A 46 -26.86 0.78 -32.75
N ASP A 47 -26.41 -0.33 -32.17
CA ASP A 47 -25.84 -0.43 -30.83
C ASP A 47 -24.51 0.32 -30.79
N VAL A 48 -24.56 1.60 -30.41
CA VAL A 48 -23.37 2.30 -29.89
C VAL A 48 -23.04 1.65 -28.56
N ARG A 49 -22.22 0.61 -28.66
CA ARG A 49 -21.61 -0.09 -27.53
C ARG A 49 -20.81 0.91 -26.71
N ALA A 50 -21.45 1.45 -25.67
CA ALA A 50 -20.72 2.01 -24.54
C ALA A 50 -19.79 0.90 -24.02
N PRO A 51 -18.47 1.14 -23.89
CA PRO A 51 -17.60 0.12 -23.34
C PRO A 51 -17.98 -0.11 -21.89
N SER A 52 -18.56 -1.28 -21.63
CA SER A 52 -18.84 -1.80 -20.30
C SER A 52 -17.53 -1.81 -19.50
N LYS A 53 -17.51 -1.09 -18.38
CA LYS A 53 -16.51 -1.14 -17.29
C LYS A 53 -16.46 -2.53 -16.63
N GLN A 54 -16.07 -3.55 -17.39
CA GLN A 54 -15.78 -4.89 -16.90
C GLN A 54 -14.63 -5.45 -17.75
N GLU A 55 -13.50 -4.75 -17.70
CA GLU A 55 -12.21 -5.42 -17.77
C GLU A 55 -11.74 -5.48 -16.32
N ALA A 56 -12.24 -6.48 -15.59
CA ALA A 56 -11.61 -6.87 -14.34
C ALA A 56 -10.15 -7.17 -14.70
N ALA A 57 -9.24 -6.27 -14.33
CA ALA A 57 -7.83 -6.35 -14.68
C ALA A 57 -7.37 -7.79 -14.40
N ALA A 58 -7.02 -8.52 -15.45
CA ALA A 58 -6.57 -9.90 -15.32
C ALA A 58 -5.42 -9.92 -14.30
N LEU A 59 -5.58 -10.71 -13.23
CA LEU A 59 -4.55 -10.87 -12.22
C LEU A 59 -3.28 -11.35 -12.93
N THR A 60 -2.17 -10.66 -12.67
CA THR A 60 -0.91 -10.97 -13.33
C THR A 60 -0.40 -12.32 -12.81
N VAL A 61 -0.18 -13.28 -13.71
CA VAL A 61 0.34 -14.60 -13.31
C VAL A 61 1.86 -14.54 -13.22
N TYR A 62 2.38 -14.57 -11.99
CA TYR A 62 3.82 -14.59 -11.73
C TYR A 62 4.35 -16.04 -11.69
N LYS A 63 5.45 -16.31 -12.40
CA LYS A 63 6.13 -17.62 -12.41
C LYS A 63 7.51 -17.50 -11.78
N ASP A 64 7.57 -17.72 -10.47
CA ASP A 64 8.82 -17.59 -9.72
C ASP A 64 9.78 -18.75 -10.02
N ASN A 65 11.02 -18.42 -10.37
CA ASN A 65 12.13 -19.37 -10.45
C ASN A 65 12.61 -19.78 -9.04
N TRP A 66 13.57 -20.71 -8.96
CA TRP A 66 14.01 -21.26 -7.68
C TRP A 66 14.68 -20.23 -6.75
N PHE A 67 15.43 -19.26 -7.31
CA PHE A 67 16.07 -18.18 -6.55
C PHE A 67 15.02 -17.20 -6.02
N GLU A 68 14.05 -16.83 -6.86
CA GLU A 68 12.95 -15.95 -6.47
C GLU A 68 12.12 -16.57 -5.36
N ARG A 69 11.82 -17.87 -5.43
CA ARG A 69 11.14 -18.60 -4.34
C ARG A 69 11.93 -18.58 -3.04
N LEU A 70 13.25 -18.74 -3.11
CA LEU A 70 14.13 -18.67 -1.94
C LEU A 70 14.12 -17.26 -1.33
N ALA A 71 14.22 -16.22 -2.16
CA ALA A 71 14.18 -14.83 -1.72
C ALA A 71 12.83 -14.46 -1.08
N ILE A 72 11.73 -14.87 -1.71
CA ILE A 72 10.36 -14.72 -1.17
C ILE A 72 10.24 -15.42 0.17
N HIS A 73 10.69 -16.68 0.27
CA HIS A 73 10.63 -17.43 1.52
C HIS A 73 11.44 -16.74 2.63
N HIS A 74 12.65 -16.27 2.31
CA HIS A 74 13.51 -15.56 3.25
C HIS A 74 12.86 -14.26 3.76
N LEU A 75 12.35 -13.43 2.84
CA LEU A 75 11.71 -12.17 3.21
C LEU A 75 10.44 -12.42 4.03
N SER A 76 9.57 -13.33 3.60
CA SER A 76 8.37 -13.71 4.34
C SER A 76 8.70 -14.17 5.76
N ARG A 77 9.70 -15.05 5.90
CA ARG A 77 10.12 -15.57 7.21
C ARG A 77 10.74 -14.49 8.09
N SER A 78 11.45 -13.52 7.51
CA SER A 78 11.97 -12.37 8.25
C SER A 78 10.83 -11.53 8.85
N VAL A 79 9.79 -11.25 8.05
CA VAL A 79 8.58 -10.53 8.52
C VAL A 79 7.89 -11.32 9.63
N GLN A 80 7.56 -12.58 9.39
CA GLN A 80 6.94 -13.50 10.36
C GLN A 80 7.72 -13.56 11.69
N SER A 81 9.05 -13.69 11.62
CA SER A 81 9.91 -13.75 12.81
C SER A 81 9.92 -12.47 13.63
N THR A 82 9.77 -11.31 12.98
CA THR A 82 9.80 -10.01 13.64
C THR A 82 8.48 -9.66 14.28
N ILE A 83 7.37 -10.08 13.67
CA ILE A 83 6.02 -9.89 14.22
C ILE A 83 5.62 -10.99 15.22
N GLY A 84 6.39 -12.08 15.30
CA GLY A 84 6.10 -13.21 16.19
C GLY A 84 4.93 -14.06 15.72
N SER A 85 4.62 -14.07 14.42
CA SER A 85 3.56 -14.89 13.84
C SER A 85 4.12 -15.92 12.86
N LYS A 86 3.28 -16.89 12.47
CA LYS A 86 3.57 -17.86 11.42
C LYS A 86 2.36 -17.97 10.52
N ASN A 87 2.58 -18.26 9.24
CA ASN A 87 1.53 -18.65 8.30
C ASN A 87 1.93 -19.92 7.54
N ASP A 88 0.92 -20.67 7.10
CA ASP A 88 1.09 -21.93 6.35
C ASP A 88 1.08 -21.72 4.82
N GLU A 89 0.90 -20.46 4.39
CA GLU A 89 0.89 -20.07 2.99
C GLU A 89 2.26 -20.29 2.32
N LYS A 90 2.25 -20.44 1.00
CA LYS A 90 3.45 -20.74 0.21
C LYS A 90 3.76 -19.65 -0.80
N GLY A 91 5.04 -19.53 -1.15
CA GLY A 91 5.49 -18.57 -2.14
C GLY A 91 5.14 -17.14 -1.73
N TYR A 92 4.70 -16.34 -2.70
CA TYR A 92 4.44 -14.91 -2.48
C TYR A 92 3.26 -14.66 -1.53
N GLU A 93 2.25 -15.54 -1.52
CA GLU A 93 1.11 -15.43 -0.62
C GLU A 93 1.52 -15.49 0.86
N SER A 94 2.59 -16.20 1.18
CA SER A 94 3.16 -16.20 2.54
C SER A 94 3.58 -14.80 2.98
N LEU A 95 4.17 -14.01 2.08
CA LEU A 95 4.58 -12.64 2.35
C LEU A 95 3.37 -11.72 2.47
N VAL A 96 2.38 -11.89 1.59
CA VAL A 96 1.13 -11.11 1.59
C VAL A 96 0.34 -11.37 2.87
N GLU A 97 0.25 -12.61 3.32
CA GLU A 97 -0.45 -12.97 4.55
C GLU A 97 0.29 -12.46 5.80
N ALA A 98 1.62 -12.52 5.81
CA ALA A 98 2.42 -11.89 6.88
C ALA A 98 2.18 -10.37 6.94
N ALA A 99 2.12 -9.71 5.78
CA ALA A 99 1.80 -8.30 5.68
C ALA A 99 0.36 -8.01 6.12
N ARG A 100 -0.61 -8.84 5.73
CA ARG A 100 -2.03 -8.72 6.14
C ARG A 100 -2.16 -8.84 7.65
N THR A 101 -1.57 -9.88 8.24
CA THR A 101 -1.49 -10.07 9.69
C THR A 101 -0.87 -8.85 10.38
N THR A 102 0.20 -8.28 9.82
CA THR A 102 0.82 -7.07 10.36
C THR A 102 -0.13 -5.87 10.32
N SER A 103 -0.86 -5.70 9.21
CA SER A 103 -1.79 -4.59 9.03
C SER A 103 -2.99 -4.63 9.98
N LEU A 104 -3.46 -5.84 10.32
CA LEU A 104 -4.63 -6.05 11.17
C LEU A 104 -4.31 -5.91 12.67
N ASN A 105 -3.10 -6.29 13.08
CA ASN A 105 -2.75 -6.41 14.49
C ASN A 105 -2.00 -5.20 15.07
N PHE A 106 -1.48 -4.30 14.22
CA PHE A 106 -0.63 -3.19 14.67
C PHE A 106 -1.09 -1.86 14.08
N ASP A 107 -0.85 -0.77 14.80
CA ASP A 107 -1.07 0.58 14.30
C ASP A 107 -0.02 0.97 13.22
N PRO A 108 -0.27 1.98 12.38
CA PRO A 108 0.62 2.36 11.28
C PRO A 108 2.07 2.67 11.70
N ILE A 109 2.31 3.20 12.90
CA ILE A 109 3.67 3.50 13.37
C ILE A 109 4.39 2.18 13.65
N LYS A 110 3.72 1.29 14.39
CA LYS A 110 4.28 -0.01 14.74
C LYS A 110 4.47 -0.91 13.51
N GLN A 111 3.54 -0.89 12.57
CA GLN A 111 3.65 -1.53 11.25
C GLN A 111 4.97 -1.15 10.56
N ARG A 112 5.24 0.16 10.43
CA ARG A 112 6.44 0.66 9.75
C ARG A 112 7.72 0.21 10.45
N GLN A 113 7.73 0.25 11.78
CA GLN A 113 8.88 -0.18 12.59
C GLN A 113 9.19 -1.66 12.39
N LEU A 114 8.17 -2.52 12.53
CA LEU A 114 8.33 -3.98 12.41
C LEU A 114 8.80 -4.37 11.00
N VAL A 115 8.25 -3.75 9.95
CA VAL A 115 8.70 -4.05 8.59
C VAL A 115 10.10 -3.51 8.32
N THR A 116 10.44 -2.31 8.80
CA THR A 116 11.81 -1.78 8.67
C THR A 116 12.82 -2.72 9.33
N GLN A 117 12.51 -3.21 10.53
CA GLN A 117 13.34 -4.19 11.24
C GLN A 117 13.43 -5.52 10.47
N SER A 118 12.33 -5.95 9.85
CA SER A 118 12.31 -7.16 9.03
C SER A 118 13.19 -7.01 7.77
N LEU A 119 13.19 -5.84 7.14
CA LEU A 119 14.07 -5.53 6.01
C LEU A 119 15.54 -5.56 6.44
N GLN A 120 15.87 -4.95 7.58
CA GLN A 120 17.23 -4.99 8.13
C GLN A 120 17.69 -6.43 8.42
N LYS A 121 16.84 -7.26 9.03
CA LYS A 121 17.18 -8.68 9.25
C LYS A 121 17.25 -9.49 7.95
N ALA A 122 16.46 -9.14 6.95
CA ALA A 122 16.42 -9.84 5.67
C ALA A 122 17.64 -9.54 4.79
N PHE A 123 18.31 -8.41 5.00
CA PHE A 123 19.55 -8.10 4.29
C PHE A 123 20.75 -8.75 5.00
N PRO A 124 21.68 -9.37 4.25
CA PRO A 124 22.88 -9.96 4.82
C PRO A 124 23.66 -8.96 5.68
N TRP A 125 24.08 -9.39 6.87
CA TRP A 125 24.88 -8.59 7.80
C TRP A 125 26.12 -7.92 7.17
N PRO A 126 26.83 -8.54 6.20
CA PRO A 126 27.93 -7.87 5.52
C PRO A 126 27.53 -6.56 4.83
N ILE A 127 26.33 -6.49 4.23
CA ILE A 127 25.84 -5.28 3.56
C ILE A 127 25.57 -4.17 4.58
N LEU A 128 24.97 -4.52 5.73
CA LEU A 128 24.72 -3.56 6.81
C LEU A 128 26.00 -3.11 7.51
N SER A 129 26.96 -4.01 7.74
CA SER A 129 28.26 -3.66 8.33
C SER A 129 29.08 -2.75 7.43
N MET A 130 28.80 -2.75 6.12
CA MET A 130 29.43 -1.88 5.13
C MET A 130 28.66 -0.57 4.93
N GLU A 131 27.64 -0.23 5.73
CA GLU A 131 26.88 1.03 5.57
C GLU A 131 27.80 2.25 5.43
N SER A 132 28.81 2.37 6.30
CA SER A 132 29.79 3.46 6.24
C SER A 132 30.63 3.42 4.97
N SER A 133 31.06 2.23 4.53
CA SER A 133 31.83 2.03 3.30
C SER A 133 30.99 2.31 2.06
N ILE A 134 29.73 1.87 2.01
CA ILE A 134 28.79 2.11 0.92
C ILE A 134 28.58 3.61 0.77
N ARG A 135 28.30 4.33 1.87
CA ARG A 135 28.14 5.79 1.84
C ARG A 135 29.39 6.53 1.36
N THR A 136 30.57 6.02 1.72
CA THR A 136 31.85 6.64 1.34
C THR A 136 32.21 6.34 -0.12
N LEU A 137 31.98 5.12 -0.60
CA LEU A 137 32.34 4.68 -1.96
C LEU A 137 31.27 5.03 -3.01
N LEU A 138 30.01 5.05 -2.59
CA LEU A 138 28.82 5.32 -3.41
C LEU A 138 28.00 6.46 -2.78
N PRO A 139 28.51 7.69 -2.76
CA PRO A 139 27.76 8.84 -2.25
C PRO A 139 26.53 9.13 -3.12
N ALA A 140 25.42 9.50 -2.49
CA ALA A 140 24.12 9.66 -3.13
C ALA A 140 24.04 10.87 -4.08
N GLU A 141 24.93 11.84 -3.90
CA GLU A 141 25.06 13.04 -4.71
C GLU A 141 25.63 12.74 -6.11
N LEU A 142 26.28 11.59 -6.29
CA LEU A 142 26.79 11.16 -7.59
C LEU A 142 25.69 10.57 -8.46
N LYS A 143 25.62 11.06 -9.70
CA LYS A 143 24.77 10.51 -10.77
C LYS A 143 24.95 9.01 -10.94
N LEU A 144 26.21 8.55 -11.04
CA LEU A 144 26.53 7.14 -11.25
C LEU A 144 25.98 6.25 -10.13
N THR A 145 26.00 6.73 -8.89
CA THR A 145 25.40 6.01 -7.76
C THR A 145 23.90 5.88 -7.95
N ARG A 146 23.17 6.98 -8.22
CA ARG A 146 21.72 6.94 -8.43
C ARG A 146 21.32 6.01 -9.57
N GLU A 147 22.03 6.06 -10.69
CA GLU A 147 21.81 5.17 -11.83
C GLU A 147 22.10 3.71 -11.48
N PHE A 148 23.17 3.44 -10.73
CA PHE A 148 23.48 2.10 -10.24
C PHE A 148 22.34 1.56 -9.36
N PHE A 149 21.83 2.33 -8.40
CA PHE A 149 20.72 1.91 -7.55
C PHE A 149 19.44 1.64 -8.34
N ALA A 150 19.12 2.46 -9.35
CA ALA A 150 17.95 2.25 -10.20
C ALA A 150 18.06 0.97 -11.04
N ILE A 151 19.22 0.76 -11.68
CA ILE A 151 19.49 -0.44 -12.48
C ILE A 151 19.52 -1.69 -11.60
N PHE A 152 20.23 -1.63 -10.46
CA PHE A 152 20.32 -2.73 -9.52
C PHE A 152 18.93 -3.12 -8.98
N THR A 153 18.12 -2.13 -8.59
CA THR A 153 16.76 -2.36 -8.10
C THR A 153 15.89 -3.06 -9.15
N THR A 154 15.96 -2.60 -10.39
CA THR A 154 15.21 -3.18 -11.52
C THR A 154 15.58 -4.65 -11.76
N TRP A 155 16.87 -4.97 -11.66
CA TRP A 155 17.37 -6.33 -11.87
C TRP A 155 17.09 -7.25 -10.68
N PHE A 156 17.38 -6.79 -9.46
CA PHE A 156 17.38 -7.63 -8.26
C PHE A 156 16.01 -7.77 -7.58
N PHE A 157 15.16 -6.74 -7.60
CA PHE A 157 13.87 -6.75 -6.88
C PHE A 157 12.65 -7.02 -7.79
N SER A 158 12.87 -7.38 -9.06
CA SER A 158 11.80 -7.71 -10.00
C SER A 158 10.86 -8.82 -9.49
N TRP A 159 11.36 -9.79 -8.73
CA TRP A 159 10.55 -10.85 -8.10
C TRP A 159 9.60 -10.32 -7.01
N LEU A 160 10.00 -9.24 -6.33
CA LEU A 160 9.28 -8.67 -5.19
C LEU A 160 8.20 -7.70 -5.65
N VAL A 161 8.56 -6.78 -6.54
CA VAL A 161 7.68 -5.69 -6.98
C VAL A 161 7.10 -5.92 -8.38
N GLY A 162 7.66 -6.80 -9.20
CA GLY A 162 7.20 -7.07 -10.55
C GLY A 162 8.07 -6.44 -11.65
N ALA A 163 7.60 -6.54 -12.89
CA ALA A 163 8.31 -6.04 -14.06
C ALA A 163 8.57 -4.53 -13.95
N SER A 164 9.83 -4.16 -14.08
CA SER A 164 10.32 -2.80 -13.85
C SER A 164 11.22 -2.35 -15.00
N GLU A 165 11.24 -1.06 -15.28
CA GLU A 165 12.12 -0.44 -16.26
C GLU A 165 12.72 0.86 -15.71
N VAL A 166 13.91 1.22 -16.18
CA VAL A 166 14.56 2.47 -15.76
C VAL A 166 14.18 3.59 -16.73
N LYS A 167 13.62 4.68 -16.21
CA LYS A 167 13.30 5.90 -16.94
C LYS A 167 14.36 6.97 -16.70
N GLU A 168 14.53 7.83 -17.70
CA GLU A 168 15.33 9.04 -17.59
C GLU A 168 14.48 10.17 -17.03
N THR A 169 15.01 10.87 -16.02
CA THR A 169 14.43 12.14 -15.55
C THR A 169 15.48 13.22 -15.48
N GLU A 170 15.02 14.47 -15.42
CA GLU A 170 15.87 15.63 -15.27
C GLU A 170 15.97 16.01 -13.80
N LEU A 171 17.13 15.72 -13.20
CA LEU A 171 17.44 16.08 -11.81
C LEU A 171 18.53 17.16 -11.83
N ASN A 172 18.26 18.33 -11.24
CA ASN A 172 19.20 19.46 -11.21
C ASN A 172 19.72 19.89 -12.60
N GLY A 173 18.85 19.87 -13.62
CA GLY A 173 19.21 20.26 -15.00
C GLY A 173 20.07 19.23 -15.74
N ARG A 174 20.20 18.01 -15.22
CA ARG A 174 20.92 16.91 -15.86
C ARG A 174 20.00 15.72 -16.04
N ARG A 175 20.05 15.10 -17.23
CA ARG A 175 19.34 13.85 -17.51
C ARG A 175 20.04 12.66 -16.87
N GLU A 176 19.32 11.89 -16.07
CA GLU A 176 19.85 10.75 -15.33
C GLU A 176 18.84 9.60 -15.33
N LYS A 177 19.33 8.36 -15.38
CA LYS A 177 18.53 7.13 -15.30
C LYS A 177 18.27 6.74 -13.84
N ASN A 178 17.58 7.59 -13.09
CA ASN A 178 17.40 7.46 -11.65
C ASN A 178 15.98 7.03 -11.23
N VAL A 179 15.05 6.83 -12.17
CA VAL A 179 13.67 6.41 -11.85
C VAL A 179 13.44 4.97 -12.25
N VAL A 180 13.01 4.15 -11.31
CA VAL A 180 12.52 2.79 -11.58
C VAL A 180 11.01 2.85 -11.69
N HIS A 181 10.49 2.56 -12.87
CA HIS A 181 9.06 2.45 -13.12
C HIS A 181 8.63 0.97 -13.07
N ILE A 182 7.89 0.62 -12.04
CA ILE A 182 7.25 -0.69 -11.86
C ILE A 182 5.90 -0.62 -12.58
N LYS A 183 5.75 -1.38 -13.67
CA LYS A 183 4.56 -1.30 -14.54
C LYS A 183 3.29 -1.74 -13.82
N LYS A 184 3.41 -2.79 -13.01
CA LYS A 184 2.34 -3.32 -12.18
C LYS A 184 2.95 -3.94 -10.94
N CYS A 185 2.71 -3.31 -9.79
CA CYS A 185 3.31 -3.65 -8.52
C CYS A 185 2.66 -4.91 -7.95
N ARG A 186 3.42 -6.00 -7.92
CA ARG A 186 2.96 -7.31 -7.42
C ARG A 186 2.42 -7.23 -6.00
N PHE A 187 3.07 -6.47 -5.12
CA PHE A 187 2.63 -6.31 -3.73
C PHE A 187 1.33 -5.53 -3.63
N LEU A 188 1.20 -4.45 -4.41
CA LEU A 188 -0.01 -3.62 -4.43
C LEU A 188 -1.20 -4.40 -5.02
N GLU A 189 -0.97 -5.13 -6.10
CA GLU A 189 -1.97 -6.01 -6.73
C GLU A 189 -2.44 -7.09 -5.76
N ALA A 190 -1.51 -7.83 -5.15
CA ALA A 190 -1.85 -8.95 -4.28
C ALA A 190 -2.50 -8.52 -2.95
N SER A 191 -2.03 -7.41 -2.36
CA SER A 191 -2.62 -6.89 -1.11
C SER A 191 -3.94 -6.16 -1.34
N ASN A 192 -4.13 -5.58 -2.53
CA ASN A 192 -5.27 -4.75 -2.91
C ASN A 192 -5.64 -3.73 -1.81
N CYS A 193 -4.64 -3.15 -1.14
CA CYS A 193 -4.83 -2.27 0.01
C CYS A 193 -3.83 -1.11 0.02
N VAL A 194 -4.36 0.11 -0.14
CA VAL A 194 -3.60 1.36 -0.08
C VAL A 194 -2.83 1.48 1.24
N GLY A 195 -3.48 1.16 2.36
CA GLY A 195 -2.85 1.22 3.69
C GLY A 195 -1.67 0.27 3.85
N MET A 196 -1.73 -0.94 3.29
CA MET A 196 -0.62 -1.90 3.28
C MET A 196 0.53 -1.42 2.40
N CYS A 197 0.22 -0.92 1.20
CA CYS A 197 1.23 -0.35 0.31
C CYS A 197 2.02 0.78 0.99
N ILE A 198 1.32 1.71 1.63
CA ILE A 198 1.95 2.86 2.27
C ILE A 198 2.75 2.44 3.49
N ASN A 199 2.15 1.70 4.42
CA ASN A 199 2.74 1.46 5.74
C ASN A 199 3.70 0.26 5.78
N LEU A 200 3.57 -0.69 4.86
CA LEU A 200 4.39 -1.90 4.82
C LEU A 200 5.39 -1.92 3.66
N CYS A 201 5.15 -1.16 2.58
CA CYS A 201 6.09 -1.09 1.45
C CYS A 201 6.77 0.28 1.36
N LYS A 202 6.02 1.35 1.03
CA LYS A 202 6.58 2.69 0.78
C LYS A 202 7.41 3.21 1.95
N MET A 203 6.79 3.40 3.12
CA MET A 203 7.45 4.06 4.24
C MET A 203 8.66 3.26 4.77
N PRO A 204 8.55 1.93 4.99
CA PRO A 204 9.68 1.12 5.45
C PRO A 204 10.82 1.04 4.44
N THR A 205 10.52 0.86 3.15
CA THR A 205 11.55 0.75 2.10
C THR A 205 12.31 2.06 1.93
N GLN A 206 11.62 3.20 1.88
CA GLN A 206 12.28 4.51 1.81
C GLN A 206 13.20 4.75 3.01
N LYS A 207 12.72 4.40 4.22
CA LYS A 207 13.53 4.51 5.44
C LYS A 207 14.75 3.59 5.37
N PHE A 208 14.56 2.33 4.99
CA PHE A 208 15.63 1.35 4.89
C PHE A 208 16.72 1.76 3.88
N ILE A 209 16.34 2.18 2.67
CA ILE A 209 17.32 2.56 1.63
C ILE A 209 18.11 3.80 2.07
N LYS A 210 17.45 4.79 2.69
CA LYS A 210 18.13 5.97 3.23
C LYS A 210 19.04 5.62 4.40
N ASP A 211 18.52 4.94 5.40
CA ASP A 211 19.21 4.70 6.67
C ASP A 211 20.28 3.62 6.57
N SER A 212 20.12 2.62 5.70
CA SER A 212 21.09 1.51 5.57
C SER A 212 21.98 1.61 4.34
N LEU A 213 21.53 2.26 3.25
CA LEU A 213 22.29 2.36 2.00
C LEU A 213 22.71 3.81 1.69
N GLY A 214 22.24 4.80 2.46
CA GLY A 214 22.59 6.21 2.29
C GLY A 214 21.93 6.89 1.10
N MET A 215 20.99 6.24 0.43
CA MET A 215 20.36 6.76 -0.78
C MET A 215 18.94 7.24 -0.48
N PRO A 216 18.62 8.53 -0.62
CA PRO A 216 17.24 8.99 -0.56
C PRO A 216 16.48 8.45 -1.78
N VAL A 217 15.25 8.01 -1.56
CA VAL A 217 14.36 7.55 -2.61
C VAL A 217 12.93 7.95 -2.28
N ASN A 218 12.23 8.52 -3.26
CA ASN A 218 10.80 8.78 -3.16
C ASN A 218 10.03 7.70 -3.95
N MET A 219 9.11 7.01 -3.29
CA MET A 219 8.27 5.98 -3.92
C MET A 219 6.88 6.55 -4.18
N VAL A 220 6.44 6.57 -5.43
CA VAL A 220 5.17 7.17 -5.87
C VAL A 220 4.27 6.05 -6.43
N PRO A 221 3.41 5.43 -5.60
CA PRO A 221 2.46 4.45 -6.08
C PRO A 221 1.32 5.12 -6.84
N ASN A 222 0.88 4.50 -7.94
CA ASN A 222 -0.36 4.82 -8.61
C ASN A 222 -1.38 3.73 -8.30
N PHE A 223 -2.46 4.10 -7.61
CA PHE A 223 -3.50 3.15 -7.20
C PHE A 223 -4.53 2.90 -8.32
N ASP A 224 -4.58 3.71 -9.38
CA ASP A 224 -5.53 3.49 -10.47
C ASP A 224 -5.09 2.34 -11.40
N ASP A 225 -3.79 2.25 -11.68
CA ASP A 225 -3.20 1.24 -12.57
C ASP A 225 -2.30 0.21 -11.85
N MET A 226 -2.19 0.34 -10.52
CA MET A 226 -1.32 -0.46 -9.65
C MET A 226 0.18 -0.33 -9.97
N SER A 227 0.62 0.69 -10.69
CA SER A 227 2.05 0.96 -10.95
C SER A 227 2.72 1.66 -9.77
N CYS A 228 4.05 1.75 -9.78
CA CYS A 228 4.81 2.47 -8.76
C CYS A 228 6.13 3.00 -9.34
N GLU A 229 6.48 4.23 -9.02
CA GLU A 229 7.79 4.80 -9.37
C GLU A 229 8.69 4.90 -8.15
N MET A 230 9.97 4.57 -8.30
CA MET A 230 11.00 4.80 -7.28
C MET A 230 12.03 5.78 -7.82
N ILE A 231 12.07 6.99 -7.25
CA ILE A 231 12.89 8.11 -7.71
C ILE A 231 14.11 8.21 -6.81
N PHE A 232 15.25 7.70 -7.27
CA PHE A 232 16.51 7.72 -6.51
C PHE A 232 17.14 9.10 -6.55
N GLY A 233 17.62 9.57 -5.41
CA GLY A 233 18.14 10.93 -5.22
C GLY A 233 17.11 11.95 -4.75
N GLU A 234 15.82 11.62 -4.78
CA GLU A 234 14.75 12.48 -4.29
C GLU A 234 14.39 12.14 -2.84
N ASN A 235 14.28 13.17 -1.99
CA ASN A 235 13.82 12.96 -0.62
C ASN A 235 12.30 12.71 -0.62
N PRO A 236 11.80 11.71 0.15
CA PRO A 236 10.38 11.55 0.35
C PRO A 236 9.73 12.84 0.86
N PRO A 237 8.51 13.18 0.40
CA PRO A 237 7.74 14.25 1.00
C PRO A 237 7.34 13.91 2.44
N ASP A 238 7.00 14.95 3.21
CA ASP A 238 6.39 14.76 4.52
C ASP A 238 5.01 14.09 4.39
N VAL A 239 4.62 13.35 5.44
CA VAL A 239 3.37 12.56 5.45
C VAL A 239 2.13 13.44 5.20
N SER A 240 2.15 14.71 5.60
CA SER A 240 1.07 15.68 5.35
C SER A 240 0.89 16.02 3.87
N ASP A 241 1.99 16.02 3.13
CA ASP A 241 2.05 16.52 1.76
C ASP A 241 2.01 15.38 0.74
N ASP A 242 2.44 14.19 1.14
CA ASP A 242 2.49 12.98 0.33
C ASP A 242 1.10 12.60 -0.24
N PRO A 243 0.93 12.68 -1.57
CA PRO A 243 -0.33 12.33 -2.24
C PRO A 243 -0.81 10.91 -1.95
N ALA A 244 0.10 9.98 -1.65
CA ALA A 244 -0.28 8.60 -1.35
C ALA A 244 -1.21 8.52 -0.13
N PHE A 245 -1.07 9.43 0.85
CA PHE A 245 -1.90 9.46 2.06
C PHE A 245 -3.28 10.13 1.87
N LYS A 246 -3.50 10.78 0.72
CA LYS A 246 -4.75 11.50 0.40
C LYS A 246 -5.75 10.62 -0.36
N GLN A 247 -5.32 9.45 -0.82
CA GLN A 247 -6.09 8.55 -1.66
C GLN A 247 -7.09 7.73 -0.83
N PRO A 248 -8.35 7.59 -1.27
CA PRO A 248 -9.32 6.71 -0.63
C PRO A 248 -8.93 5.24 -0.84
N CYS A 249 -9.40 4.34 0.04
CA CYS A 249 -9.25 2.90 -0.16
C CYS A 249 -9.89 2.46 -1.50
N TYR A 250 -9.36 1.37 -2.08
CA TYR A 250 -9.97 0.72 -3.23
C TYR A 250 -11.47 0.46 -2.99
N LYS A 251 -12.30 0.84 -3.96
CA LYS A 251 -13.72 0.44 -3.97
C LYS A 251 -13.76 -1.04 -4.35
N LEU A 252 -14.00 -1.91 -3.35
CA LEU A 252 -14.29 -3.33 -3.55
C LEU A 252 -15.69 -3.51 -4.13
#